data_AF-A0A2R7J4E8-F1
#
_entry.id   AF-A0A2R7J4E8-F1
#
_cell.length_a   1.000
_cell.length_b   1.000
_cell.length_c   1.000
_cell.angle_alpha   90.00
_cell.angle_beta   90.00
_cell.angle_gamma   90.00
#
_symmetry.space_group_name_H-M   'P 1'
#
loop_
_entity.id
_entity.type
_entity.pdbx_description
1 polymer ?
#
loop_
_entity_poly.entity_id
_entity_poly.type
_entity_poly.pdbx_seq_one_letter_code
_entity_poly.pdbx_strand_id
1 'polypeptide(L)'
;MANPPDPGALFRDMLGQWEQMTNQFGGEALKTGEFARVMQGANAAAMQAQGAAHQVMDRALAAANMPSRSEVADISARLARIEEAVARIEAVVMAQAGVAPPERPKPKRTRKAPTKS
;
A
#
# COMPACT_ATOMS: atom_id res chain seq x y z
N MET A 1 -20.10 5.06 34.20
CA MET A 1 -19.78 4.19 33.06
C MET A 1 -19.76 5.09 31.83
N ALA A 2 -18.60 5.31 31.22
CA ALA A 2 -18.51 6.15 30.03
C ALA A 2 -19.14 5.39 28.87
N ASN A 3 -20.23 5.93 28.31
CA ASN A 3 -20.89 5.38 27.13
C ASN A 3 -19.86 5.42 25.98
N PRO A 4 -19.63 4.33 25.22
CA PRO A 4 -18.79 4.39 24.04
C PRO A 4 -19.34 5.47 23.10
N PRO A 5 -18.48 6.26 22.44
CA PRO A 5 -18.93 7.30 21.52
C PRO A 5 -19.86 6.64 20.48
N ASP A 6 -21.14 7.03 20.51
CA ASP A 6 -22.16 6.50 19.61
C ASP A 6 -21.66 6.71 18.17
N PRO A 7 -21.37 5.64 17.41
CA PRO A 7 -20.90 5.76 16.04
C PRO A 7 -21.91 6.55 15.18
N GLY A 8 -23.20 6.49 15.53
CA GLY A 8 -24.25 7.28 14.91
C GLY A 8 -24.14 8.77 15.21
N ALA A 9 -23.64 9.16 16.39
CA ALA A 9 -23.43 10.56 16.74
C ALA A 9 -22.29 11.18 15.90
N LEU A 10 -21.18 10.45 15.75
CA LEU A 10 -20.06 10.87 14.89
C LEU A 10 -20.49 11.02 13.43
N PHE A 11 -21.29 10.07 12.93
CA PHE A 11 -21.81 10.13 11.57
C PHE A 11 -22.79 11.29 11.36
N ARG A 12 -23.68 11.55 12.32
CA ARG A 12 -24.61 12.69 12.29
C ARG A 12 -23.87 14.02 12.30
N ASP A 13 -22.82 14.16 13.11
CA ASP A 13 -22.01 15.38 13.14
C ASP A 13 -21.30 15.60 11.81
N MET A 14 -20.76 14.54 11.20
CA MET A 14 -20.14 14.61 9.87
C MET A 14 -21.15 15.02 8.79
N LEU A 15 -22.38 14.48 8.84
CA LEU A 15 -23.46 14.86 7.92
C LEU A 15 -23.86 16.32 8.10
N GLY A 16 -23.98 16.81 9.34
CA GLY A 16 -24.27 18.22 9.60
C GLY A 16 -23.20 19.16 9.05
N GLN A 17 -21.93 18.80 9.20
CA GLN A 17 -20.81 19.54 8.60
C GLN A 17 -20.85 19.51 7.06
N TRP A 18 -21.27 18.39 6.47
CA TRP A 18 -21.40 18.25 5.02
C TRP A 18 -22.57 19.07 4.44
N GLU A 19 -23.71 19.13 5.13
CA GLU A 19 -24.84 20.00 4.75
C GLU A 19 -24.44 21.48 4.82
N GLN A 20 -23.70 21.87 5.86
CA GLN A 20 -23.17 23.23 6.00
C GLN A 20 -22.18 23.57 4.88
N MET A 21 -21.29 22.64 4.54
CA MET A 21 -20.35 22.79 3.43
C MET A 21 -21.10 22.92 2.09
N THR A 22 -22.12 22.08 1.85
CA THR A 22 -22.89 22.10 0.60
C THR A 22 -23.66 23.42 0.42
N ASN A 23 -24.19 23.98 1.51
CA ASN A 23 -24.85 25.29 1.50
C ASN A 23 -23.87 26.44 1.23
N GLN A 24 -22.60 26.32 1.67
CA GLN A 24 -21.57 27.35 1.48
C GLN A 24 -20.86 27.27 0.11
N PHE A 25 -20.79 26.08 -0.50
CA PHE A 25 -20.10 25.85 -1.78
C PHE A 25 -21.05 25.81 -2.99
N GLY A 26 -22.29 26.28 -2.84
CA GLY A 26 -23.30 26.30 -3.90
C GLY A 26 -22.87 27.04 -5.16
N GLY A 27 -22.83 26.32 -6.29
CA GLY A 27 -22.92 26.80 -7.68
C GLY A 27 -21.77 27.64 -8.27
N GLU A 28 -21.28 28.65 -7.55
CA GLU A 28 -20.39 29.68 -8.10
C GLU A 28 -18.89 29.41 -7.87
N ALA A 29 -18.53 28.70 -6.79
CA ALA A 29 -17.13 28.38 -6.47
C ALA A 29 -16.46 27.44 -7.49
N LEU A 30 -17.23 26.54 -8.11
CA LEU A 30 -16.73 25.53 -9.07
C LEU A 30 -16.22 26.12 -10.40
N LYS A 31 -16.52 27.39 -10.70
CA LYS A 31 -16.24 28.01 -12.01
C LYS A 31 -14.96 28.83 -12.06
N THR A 32 -14.18 28.89 -10.98
CA THR A 32 -12.98 29.73 -10.89
C THR A 32 -11.71 28.90 -10.69
N GLY A 33 -10.57 29.40 -11.18
CA GLY A 33 -9.25 28.77 -10.96
C GLY A 33 -8.84 28.70 -9.48
N GLU A 34 -9.59 29.35 -8.58
CA GLU A 34 -9.46 29.25 -7.13
C GLU A 34 -9.90 27.89 -6.61
N PHE A 35 -10.93 27.26 -7.20
CA PHE A 35 -11.35 25.91 -6.85
C PHE A 35 -10.24 24.88 -7.04
N ALA A 36 -9.47 24.97 -8.13
CA ALA A 36 -8.36 24.06 -8.37
C ALA A 36 -7.27 24.15 -7.29
N ARG A 37 -6.96 25.37 -6.81
CA ARG A 37 -6.00 25.56 -5.70
C ARG A 37 -6.56 25.07 -4.38
N VAL A 38 -7.83 25.33 -4.09
CA VAL A 38 -8.50 24.83 -2.89
C VAL A 38 -8.53 23.30 -2.88
N MET A 39 -8.85 22.67 -4.02
CA MET A 39 -8.85 21.21 -4.15
C MET A 39 -7.45 20.61 -4.00
N GLN A 40 -6.42 21.25 -4.56
CA GLN A 40 -5.03 20.82 -4.33
C GLN A 40 -4.64 20.93 -2.85
N GLY A 41 -5.01 22.04 -2.19
CA GLY A 41 -4.78 22.23 -0.76
C GLY A 41 -5.55 21.22 0.10
N ALA A 42 -6.81 20.94 -0.23
CA ALA A 42 -7.63 19.94 0.44
C ALA A 42 -7.08 18.53 0.25
N ASN A 43 -6.61 18.18 -0.95
CA ASN A 43 -5.98 16.89 -1.21
C ASN A 43 -4.65 16.75 -0.45
N ALA A 44 -3.83 17.81 -0.41
CA ALA A 44 -2.60 17.82 0.38
C ALA A 44 -2.90 17.65 1.88
N ALA A 45 -3.91 18.33 2.40
CA ALA A 45 -4.36 18.20 3.78
C ALA A 45 -4.90 16.78 4.07
N ALA A 46 -5.67 16.20 3.15
CA ALA A 46 -6.16 14.83 3.27
C ALA A 46 -5.01 13.81 3.30
N MET A 47 -4.01 13.96 2.44
CA MET A 47 -2.81 13.12 2.45
C MET A 47 -2.03 13.26 3.77
N GLN A 48 -1.90 14.48 4.29
CA GLN A 48 -1.26 14.73 5.58
C GLN A 48 -2.05 14.07 6.73
N ALA A 49 -3.38 14.17 6.71
CA ALA A 49 -4.25 13.54 7.69
C ALA A 49 -4.14 12.01 7.65
N GLN A 50 -4.11 11.41 6.45
CA GLN A 50 -3.85 9.97 6.29
C GLN A 50 -2.49 9.59 6.89
N GLY A 51 -1.43 10.36 6.61
CA GLY A 51 -0.11 10.13 7.20
C GLY A 51 -0.09 10.21 8.72
N ALA A 52 -0.78 11.20 9.30
CA ALA A 52 -0.91 11.32 10.76
C ALA A 52 -1.67 10.15 11.38
N ALA A 53 -2.75 9.69 10.74
CA ALA A 53 -3.50 8.52 11.20
C ALA A 53 -2.63 7.25 11.17
N HIS A 54 -1.83 7.06 10.13
CA HIS A 54 -0.86 5.96 10.07
C HIS A 54 0.16 6.01 11.21
N GLN A 55 0.72 7.19 11.51
CA GLN A 55 1.67 7.34 12.63
C GLN A 55 1.03 7.01 13.99
N VAL A 56 -0.24 7.37 14.21
CA VAL A 56 -0.96 7.01 15.44
C VAL A 56 -1.15 5.50 15.52
N MET A 57 -1.53 4.85 14.43
CA MET A 57 -1.69 3.40 14.37
C MET A 57 -0.37 2.68 14.64
N ASP A 58 0.72 3.12 14.02
CA ASP A 58 2.05 2.53 14.23
C ASP A 58 2.50 2.66 15.70
N ARG A 59 2.23 3.81 16.35
CA ARG A 59 2.49 3.98 17.79
C ARG A 59 1.63 3.06 18.66
N ALA A 60 0.36 2.86 18.29
CA ALA A 60 -0.52 1.94 19.01
C ALA A 60 -0.04 0.48 18.88
N LEU A 61 0.39 0.06 17.69
CA LEU A 61 0.98 -1.25 17.45
C LEU A 61 2.28 -1.41 18.24
N ALA A 62 3.17 -0.42 18.22
CA ALA A 62 4.41 -0.44 19.00
C ALA A 62 4.14 -0.57 20.51
N ALA A 63 3.15 0.16 21.05
CA ALA A 63 2.75 0.06 22.45
C ALA A 63 2.21 -1.34 22.81
N ALA A 64 1.63 -2.05 21.85
CA ALA A 64 1.18 -3.43 22.01
C ALA A 64 2.28 -4.47 21.72
N ASN A 65 3.54 -4.05 21.50
CA ASN A 65 4.64 -4.89 21.03
C ASN A 65 4.33 -5.63 19.72
N MET A 66 3.54 -5.01 18.84
CA MET A 66 3.19 -5.54 17.53
C MET A 66 3.98 -4.81 16.44
N PRO A 67 4.49 -5.52 15.42
CA PRO A 67 5.18 -4.89 14.29
C PRO A 67 4.20 -4.12 13.41
N SER A 68 4.66 -2.98 12.89
CA SER A 68 3.92 -2.20 11.89
C SER A 68 3.96 -2.87 10.51
N ARG A 69 3.06 -2.44 9.62
CA ARG A 69 3.02 -2.97 8.24
C ARG A 69 4.30 -2.66 7.46
N SER A 70 4.87 -1.48 7.67
CA SER A 70 6.10 -1.04 6.98
C SER A 70 7.30 -1.86 7.43
N GLU A 71 7.41 -2.16 8.72
CA GLU A 71 8.47 -3.04 9.27
C GLU A 71 8.37 -4.45 8.72
N VAL A 72 7.16 -5.03 8.65
CA VAL A 72 6.96 -6.35 8.04
C VAL A 72 7.42 -6.36 6.58
N ALA A 73 7.10 -5.32 5.81
CA ALA A 73 7.51 -5.20 4.41
C ALA A 73 9.05 -5.09 4.27
N ASP A 74 9.72 -4.31 5.13
CA ASP A 74 11.20 -4.22 5.12
C ASP A 74 11.86 -5.57 5.44
N ILE A 75 11.35 -6.27 6.45
CA ILE A 75 11.85 -7.62 6.81
C ILE A 75 11.66 -8.58 5.64
N SER A 76 10.50 -8.58 4.97
CA SER A 76 10.26 -9.41 3.79
C SER A 76 11.23 -9.09 2.65
N ALA A 77 11.51 -7.81 2.39
CA ALA A 77 12.46 -7.40 1.35
C ALA A 77 13.91 -7.80 1.69
N ARG A 78 14.29 -7.75 2.96
CA ARG A 78 15.59 -8.25 3.44
C ARG A 78 15.69 -9.77 3.32
N LEU A 79 14.63 -10.48 3.67
CA LEU A 79 14.57 -11.94 3.54
C LEU A 79 14.72 -12.38 2.09
N ALA A 80 14.01 -11.75 1.14
CA ALA A 80 14.14 -12.04 -0.29
C ALA A 80 15.58 -11.86 -0.81
N ARG A 81 16.30 -10.83 -0.33
CA ARG A 81 17.72 -10.62 -0.69
C ARG A 81 18.64 -11.70 -0.11
N ILE A 82 18.34 -12.18 1.09
CA ILE A 82 19.06 -13.29 1.71
C ILE A 82 18.81 -14.58 0.92
N GLU A 83 17.56 -14.88 0.58
CA GLU A 83 17.20 -16.04 -0.24
C GLU A 83 17.93 -16.03 -1.59
N GLU A 84 18.03 -14.88 -2.24
CA GLU A 84 18.77 -14.75 -3.49
C GLU A 84 20.28 -14.98 -3.31
N ALA A 85 20.86 -14.46 -2.22
CA ALA A 85 22.27 -14.69 -1.90
C ALA A 85 22.56 -16.17 -1.62
N VAL A 86 21.68 -16.84 -0.87
CA VAL A 86 21.77 -18.28 -0.61
C VAL A 86 21.67 -19.06 -1.91
N ALA A 87 20.71 -18.76 -2.79
CA ALA A 87 20.57 -19.42 -4.08
C ALA A 87 21.83 -19.27 -4.97
N ARG A 88 22.49 -18.10 -4.93
CA ARG A 88 23.78 -17.90 -5.62
C ARG A 88 24.90 -18.75 -5.03
N ILE A 89 24.99 -18.83 -3.70
CA ILE A 89 25.99 -19.66 -3.02
C ILE A 89 25.77 -21.13 -3.34
N GLU A 90 24.53 -21.61 -3.26
CA GLU A 90 24.16 -22.97 -3.64
C GLU A 90 24.57 -23.29 -5.07
N ALA A 91 24.31 -22.38 -6.02
CA ALA A 91 24.72 -22.57 -7.41
C ALA A 91 26.25 -22.69 -7.57
N VAL A 92 27.02 -21.87 -6.85
CA VAL A 92 28.50 -21.94 -6.86
C VAL A 92 29.00 -23.25 -6.24
N VAL A 93 28.41 -23.69 -5.13
CA VAL A 93 28.78 -24.94 -4.45
C VAL A 93 28.46 -26.15 -5.32
N MET A 94 27.28 -26.19 -5.94
CA MET A 94 26.86 -27.25 -6.85
C MET A 94 27.81 -27.34 -8.06
N ALA A 95 28.19 -26.19 -8.63
CA ALA A 95 29.13 -26.14 -9.74
C ALA A 95 30.52 -26.67 -9.36
N GLN A 96 31.03 -26.32 -8.17
CA GLN A 96 32.31 -26.84 -7.67
C GLN A 96 32.27 -28.34 -7.38
N ALA A 97 31.14 -28.84 -6.86
CA ALA A 97 30.93 -30.27 -6.59
C ALA A 97 30.67 -31.10 -7.86
N GLY A 98 30.62 -30.48 -9.05
CA GLY A 98 30.28 -31.14 -10.31
C GLY A 98 28.84 -31.66 -10.35
N VAL A 99 27.98 -31.18 -9.46
CA VAL A 99 26.57 -31.60 -9.39
C VAL A 99 25.77 -30.72 -10.33
N ALA A 100 25.18 -31.34 -11.36
CA ALA A 100 24.31 -30.64 -12.29
C ALA A 100 23.08 -30.06 -11.54
N PRO A 101 22.70 -28.79 -11.79
CA PRO A 101 21.48 -28.23 -11.23
C PRO A 101 20.27 -29.10 -11.61
N PRO A 102 19.26 -29.23 -10.73
CA PRO A 102 18.05 -29.97 -11.05
C PRO A 102 17.39 -29.40 -12.30
N GLU A 103 17.05 -30.27 -13.28
CA GLU A 103 16.36 -29.88 -14.49
C GLU A 103 15.00 -29.25 -14.13
N ARG A 104 14.87 -27.95 -14.35
CA ARG A 104 13.56 -27.29 -14.28
C ARG A 104 12.75 -27.69 -15.51
N PRO A 105 11.50 -28.17 -15.35
CA PRO A 105 10.67 -28.55 -16.48
C PRO A 105 10.52 -27.36 -17.45
N LYS A 106 11.04 -27.53 -18.67
CA LYS A 106 10.90 -26.51 -19.71
C LYS A 106 9.42 -26.41 -20.12
N PRO A 107 8.85 -25.20 -20.21
CA PRO A 107 7.48 -25.04 -20.68
C PRO A 107 7.35 -25.61 -22.11
N LYS A 108 6.33 -26.44 -22.34
CA LYS A 108 6.04 -27.02 -23.65
C LYS A 108 5.84 -25.89 -24.66
N ARG A 109 6.65 -25.85 -25.72
CA ARG A 109 6.46 -24.90 -26.83
C ARG A 109 5.14 -25.22 -27.52
N THR A 110 4.15 -24.33 -27.39
CA THR A 110 2.82 -24.46 -28.01
C THR A 110 2.76 -23.92 -29.43
N ARG A 111 3.82 -23.26 -29.92
CA ARG A 111 3.83 -22.70 -31.28
C ARG A 111 4.38 -23.72 -32.29
N LYS A 112 3.48 -24.29 -33.11
CA LYS A 112 3.87 -24.95 -34.37
C LYS A 112 4.35 -23.89 -35.36
N ALA A 113 5.46 -24.15 -36.04
CA ALA A 113 5.98 -23.26 -37.08
C ALA A 113 4.99 -23.20 -38.25
N PRO A 114 4.78 -22.02 -38.88
CA PRO A 114 3.93 -21.92 -40.06
C PRO A 114 4.56 -22.69 -41.22
N THR A 115 3.78 -23.60 -41.82
CA THR A 115 4.14 -24.33 -43.03
C THR A 115 4.25 -23.31 -44.16
N LYS A 116 5.43 -23.18 -44.79
CA LYS A 116 5.60 -22.35 -45.98
C LYS A 116 4.84 -23.00 -47.14
N SER A 117 3.90 -22.26 -47.73
CA SER A 117 3.28 -22.55 -49.03
C SER A 117 4.16 -22.00 -50.15
#